data_AF-A0A2D9GD82-F1
#
_entry.id   AF-A0A2D9GD82-F1
#
_cell.length_a   1.000
_cell.length_b   1.000
_cell.length_c   1.000
_cell.angle_alpha   90.00
_cell.angle_beta   90.00
_cell.angle_gamma   90.00
#
_symmetry.space_group_name_H-M   'P 1'
#
loop_
_entity.id
_entity.type
_entity.pdbx_description
1 polymer ?
#
loop_
_entity_poly.entity_id
_entity_poly.type
_entity_poly.pdbx_seq_one_letter_code
_entity_poly.pdbx_strand_id
1 'polypeptide(L)'
;MKNLIKIIILLLIFNNLQTQKTLTDNSELIIKLKDLYFSHEINRGIDEQKELLMLGFMHNEDADEDEIKQSFQSYTDYCQSIKTEVIKDDSLRYYLQNYINLLIELNISIVDKSKDSNHVNKATQNFYKKRDQYHSFVSREYATQKFIKISEDYYWERIDKNNYTSAKEYLIYDSLKTTNVKNAVKFLDSISLITSDFQEYSIYQIEIADQQIINGDEFSVDEDGLLIGEKVALEKYLELLEKKEYSLYLFEAWRKWRSVYQYQNGSSKFSFINNDLYNNKRKEISFFILDFIKNNPQDDLAINQFLLFATQENILRFGPYDYGNQNALEMYNLFPEKYNF
;
A
#
# COMPACT_ATOMS: atom_id res chain seq x y z
N MET A 1 6.36 20.46 12.85
CA MET A 1 6.14 19.21 12.09
C MET A 1 4.66 18.83 11.92
N LYS A 2 3.70 19.77 11.96
CA LYS A 2 2.27 19.50 11.67
C LYS A 2 1.79 20.00 10.30
N ASN A 3 2.70 20.53 9.47
CA ASN A 3 2.35 21.23 8.22
C ASN A 3 2.90 20.60 6.93
N LEU A 4 3.60 19.45 6.98
CA LEU A 4 4.06 18.77 5.77
C LEU A 4 3.09 17.66 5.30
N ILE A 5 2.33 17.07 6.22
CA ILE A 5 1.31 16.04 5.92
C ILE A 5 0.05 16.65 5.27
N LYS A 6 -0.18 17.96 5.43
CA LYS A 6 -1.30 18.65 4.77
C LYS A 6 -1.12 18.84 3.25
N ILE A 7 0.09 18.70 2.71
CA ILE A 7 0.35 19.04 1.30
C ILE A 7 0.03 17.89 0.34
N ILE A 8 -0.04 16.63 0.82
CA ILE A 8 -0.43 15.49 -0.02
C ILE A 8 -1.96 15.28 -0.05
N ILE A 9 -2.69 15.83 0.92
CA ILE A 9 -4.17 15.74 1.01
C ILE A 9 -4.88 16.93 0.31
N LEU A 10 -4.15 18.01 -0.06
CA LEU A 10 -4.75 19.25 -0.56
C LEU A 10 -4.88 19.40 -2.09
N LEU A 11 -4.53 18.41 -2.90
CA LEU A 11 -4.63 18.49 -4.37
C LEU A 11 -5.97 18.01 -4.96
N LEU A 12 -7.01 17.79 -4.15
CA LEU A 12 -8.29 17.24 -4.61
C LEU A 12 -9.52 18.13 -4.54
N ILE A 13 -9.42 19.44 -4.25
CA ILE A 13 -10.65 20.26 -4.11
C ILE A 13 -10.61 21.58 -4.90
N PHE A 14 -11.67 21.75 -5.71
CA PHE A 14 -12.19 22.92 -6.47
C PHE A 14 -11.71 23.13 -7.92
N ASN A 15 -12.45 22.62 -8.90
CA ASN A 15 -13.67 23.25 -9.44
C ASN A 15 -14.17 22.52 -10.70
N ASN A 16 -15.32 21.85 -10.61
CA ASN A 16 -16.45 22.02 -11.53
C ASN A 16 -17.62 21.13 -11.09
N LEU A 17 -18.65 21.78 -10.57
CA LEU A 17 -19.99 21.23 -10.42
C LEU A 17 -20.60 21.12 -11.83
N GLN A 18 -20.53 19.92 -12.40
CA GLN A 18 -21.45 19.50 -13.46
C GLN A 18 -21.72 18.00 -13.32
N THR A 19 -22.94 17.72 -12.84
CA THR A 19 -23.72 16.47 -13.00
C THR A 19 -22.91 15.17 -13.14
N GLN A 20 -22.50 14.60 -12.00
CA GLN A 20 -22.04 13.21 -11.94
C GLN A 20 -23.24 12.27 -12.07
N LYS A 21 -23.26 11.52 -13.17
CA LYS A 21 -24.07 10.32 -13.34
C LYS A 21 -23.60 9.32 -12.28
N THR A 22 -24.41 9.12 -11.25
CA THR A 22 -24.16 8.08 -10.24
C THR A 22 -24.01 6.74 -10.97
N LEU A 23 -22.87 6.07 -10.78
CA LEU A 23 -22.61 4.73 -11.31
C LEU A 23 -23.58 3.75 -10.65
N THR A 24 -24.76 3.55 -11.23
CA THR A 24 -25.83 2.71 -10.66
C THR A 24 -25.89 1.30 -11.24
N ASP A 25 -24.90 0.88 -12.01
CA ASP A 25 -24.78 -0.51 -12.45
C ASP A 25 -23.56 -1.14 -11.76
N ASN A 26 -23.80 -2.15 -10.91
CA ASN A 26 -22.75 -2.89 -10.21
C ASN A 26 -21.70 -3.42 -11.20
N SER A 27 -22.05 -3.67 -12.46
CA SER A 27 -21.07 -4.06 -13.47
C SER A 27 -20.10 -2.93 -13.84
N GLU A 28 -20.58 -1.69 -14.02
CA GLU A 28 -19.75 -0.54 -14.39
C GLU A 28 -18.82 -0.12 -13.25
N LEU A 29 -19.33 -0.06 -12.00
CA LEU A 29 -18.52 0.23 -10.82
C LEU A 29 -17.38 -0.78 -10.67
N ILE A 30 -17.69 -2.08 -10.73
CA ILE A 30 -16.72 -3.15 -10.54
C ILE A 30 -15.66 -3.13 -11.66
N ILE A 31 -16.05 -2.87 -12.91
CA ILE A 31 -15.10 -2.72 -14.03
C ILE A 31 -14.13 -1.57 -13.75
N LYS A 32 -14.63 -0.40 -13.36
CA LYS A 32 -13.78 0.77 -13.08
C LYS A 32 -12.84 0.54 -11.91
N LEU A 33 -13.30 -0.09 -10.82
CA LEU A 33 -12.46 -0.43 -9.68
C LEU A 33 -11.35 -1.42 -10.09
N LYS A 34 -11.66 -2.43 -10.92
CA LYS A 34 -10.65 -3.36 -11.46
C LYS A 34 -9.63 -2.66 -12.34
N ASP A 35 -10.09 -1.82 -13.26
CA ASP A 35 -9.22 -1.06 -14.16
C ASP A 35 -8.25 -0.18 -13.38
N LEU A 36 -8.73 0.51 -12.33
CA LEU A 36 -7.88 1.28 -11.44
C LEU A 36 -6.85 0.40 -10.73
N TYR A 37 -7.29 -0.73 -10.16
CA TYR A 37 -6.40 -1.67 -9.47
C TYR A 37 -5.27 -2.15 -10.39
N PHE A 38 -5.60 -2.61 -11.61
CA PHE A 38 -4.60 -3.09 -12.57
C PHE A 38 -3.67 -1.98 -13.06
N SER A 39 -4.20 -0.76 -13.24
CA SER A 39 -3.38 0.41 -13.59
C SER A 39 -2.33 0.69 -12.51
N HIS A 40 -2.70 0.63 -11.23
CA HIS A 40 -1.75 0.79 -10.13
C HIS A 40 -0.85 -0.43 -9.91
N GLU A 41 -1.31 -1.66 -10.18
CA GLU A 41 -0.48 -2.88 -10.17
C GLU A 41 0.66 -2.76 -11.18
N ILE A 42 0.36 -2.27 -12.38
CA ILE A 42 1.36 -2.00 -13.41
C ILE A 42 2.33 -0.91 -12.96
N ASN A 43 1.85 0.20 -12.39
CA ASN A 43 2.74 1.26 -11.88
C ASN A 43 3.70 0.74 -10.81
N ARG A 44 3.20 -0.04 -9.83
CA ARG A 44 4.04 -0.63 -8.78
C ARG A 44 5.16 -1.50 -9.34
N GLY A 45 4.85 -2.30 -10.35
CA GLY A 45 5.85 -3.14 -11.02
C GLY A 45 6.88 -2.33 -11.80
N ILE A 46 6.46 -1.26 -12.49
CA ILE A 46 7.37 -0.32 -13.16
C ILE A 46 8.29 0.37 -12.15
N ASP A 47 7.77 0.81 -11.01
CA ASP A 47 8.54 1.45 -9.94
C ASP A 47 9.53 0.46 -9.31
N GLU A 48 9.14 -0.79 -9.12
CA GLU A 48 10.04 -1.84 -8.60
C GLU A 48 11.21 -2.12 -9.54
N GLN A 49 10.98 -2.20 -10.86
CA GLN A 49 12.07 -2.34 -11.82
C GLN A 49 13.00 -1.13 -11.83
N LYS A 50 12.47 0.08 -11.62
CA LYS A 50 13.29 1.29 -11.48
C LYS A 50 14.20 1.22 -10.25
N GLU A 51 13.71 0.69 -9.13
CA GLU A 51 14.51 0.49 -7.91
C GLU A 51 15.63 -0.53 -8.13
N LEU A 52 15.36 -1.63 -8.85
CA LEU A 52 16.37 -2.63 -9.22
C LEU A 52 17.44 -2.05 -10.13
N LEU A 53 17.04 -1.24 -11.11
CA LEU A 53 17.98 -0.51 -11.98
C LEU A 53 18.87 0.44 -11.15
N MET A 54 18.29 1.23 -10.25
CA MET A 54 19.04 2.14 -9.37
C MET A 54 20.02 1.40 -8.45
N LEU A 55 19.64 0.24 -7.91
CA LEU A 55 20.53 -0.59 -7.12
C LEU A 55 21.76 -1.05 -7.91
N GLY A 56 21.57 -1.46 -9.17
CA GLY A 56 22.67 -1.87 -10.05
C GLY A 56 23.72 -0.77 -10.19
N PHE A 57 23.28 0.48 -10.38
CA PHE A 57 24.18 1.64 -10.46
C PHE A 57 24.88 1.98 -9.14
N MET A 58 24.24 1.73 -8.00
CA MET A 58 24.81 2.09 -6.69
C MET A 58 25.77 1.03 -6.14
N HIS A 59 25.61 -0.24 -6.54
CA HIS A 59 26.45 -1.32 -6.03
C HIS A 59 27.80 -1.41 -6.74
N ASN A 60 27.86 -0.96 -8.00
CA ASN A 60 29.02 -1.10 -8.85
C ASN A 60 29.56 0.28 -9.25
N GLU A 61 30.44 0.85 -8.41
CA GLU A 61 31.26 2.02 -8.81
C GLU A 61 32.14 1.69 -10.04
N ASP A 62 32.39 0.40 -10.28
CA ASP A 62 33.12 -0.17 -11.42
C ASP A 62 32.20 -0.95 -12.40
N ALA A 63 30.87 -0.69 -12.42
CA ALA A 63 29.97 -1.40 -13.35
C ALA A 63 30.45 -1.21 -14.79
N ASP A 64 30.75 -2.33 -15.44
CA ASP A 64 31.01 -2.36 -16.87
C ASP A 64 29.76 -1.88 -17.62
N GLU A 65 29.98 -1.21 -18.76
CA GLU A 65 28.95 -0.83 -19.72
C GLU A 65 27.97 -1.98 -20.02
N ASP A 66 28.44 -3.22 -20.05
CA ASP A 66 27.61 -4.41 -20.31
C ASP A 66 26.61 -4.72 -19.19
N GLU A 67 26.97 -4.54 -17.91
CA GLU A 67 26.05 -4.75 -16.78
C GLU A 67 24.94 -3.69 -16.74
N ILE A 68 25.30 -2.44 -17.07
CA ILE A 68 24.36 -1.33 -17.19
C ILE A 68 23.36 -1.60 -18.32
N LYS A 69 23.86 -2.04 -19.48
CA LYS A 69 23.01 -2.44 -20.62
C LYS A 69 22.07 -3.57 -20.25
N GLN A 70 22.57 -4.60 -19.56
CA GLN A 70 21.74 -5.72 -19.12
C GLN A 70 20.63 -5.30 -18.16
N SER A 71 20.90 -4.36 -17.26
CA SER A 71 19.89 -3.84 -16.32
C SER A 71 18.79 -3.07 -17.04
N PHE A 72 19.14 -2.20 -17.99
CA PHE A 72 18.16 -1.50 -18.83
C PHE A 72 17.39 -2.45 -19.76
N GLN A 73 18.05 -3.48 -20.30
CA GLN A 73 17.41 -4.50 -21.11
C GLN A 73 16.37 -5.26 -20.28
N SER A 74 16.73 -5.70 -19.07
CA SER A 74 15.82 -6.38 -18.15
C SER A 74 14.59 -5.51 -17.82
N TYR A 75 14.78 -4.22 -17.58
CA TYR A 75 13.68 -3.28 -17.36
C TYR A 75 12.80 -3.12 -18.62
N THR A 76 13.43 -3.07 -19.80
CA THR A 76 12.72 -2.99 -21.08
C THR A 76 11.90 -4.25 -21.35
N ASP A 77 12.46 -5.43 -21.11
CA ASP A 77 11.80 -6.72 -21.27
C ASP A 77 10.59 -6.84 -20.32
N TYR A 78 10.75 -6.40 -19.06
CA TYR A 78 9.65 -6.29 -18.14
C TYR A 78 8.53 -5.41 -18.71
N CYS A 79 8.87 -4.20 -19.18
CA CYS A 79 7.89 -3.26 -19.74
C CYS A 79 7.16 -3.84 -20.96
N GLN A 80 7.87 -4.55 -21.84
CA GLN A 80 7.29 -5.22 -23.01
C GLN A 80 6.37 -6.40 -22.62
N SER A 81 6.60 -7.01 -21.45
CA SER A 81 5.77 -8.11 -20.95
C SER A 81 4.43 -7.66 -20.33
N ILE A 82 4.27 -6.37 -20.05
CA ILE A 82 3.07 -5.82 -19.40
C ILE A 82 1.84 -6.01 -20.30
N LYS A 83 0.84 -6.71 -19.78
CA LYS A 83 -0.44 -6.95 -20.45
C LYS A 83 -1.46 -5.89 -20.04
N THR A 84 -1.74 -4.95 -20.93
CA THR A 84 -2.69 -3.85 -20.68
C THR A 84 -4.12 -4.21 -21.12
N GLU A 85 -4.33 -5.35 -21.80
CA GLU A 85 -5.63 -5.85 -22.28
C GLU A 85 -6.57 -6.25 -21.14
N VAL A 86 -6.03 -6.39 -19.93
CA VAL A 86 -6.80 -6.59 -18.70
C VAL A 86 -7.65 -5.36 -18.36
N ILE A 87 -7.24 -4.16 -18.81
CA ILE A 87 -7.94 -2.90 -18.61
C ILE A 87 -9.04 -2.73 -19.67
N LYS A 88 -10.28 -2.53 -19.21
CA LYS A 88 -11.47 -2.41 -20.07
C LYS A 88 -11.73 -0.99 -20.55
N ASP A 89 -11.41 0.03 -19.76
CA ASP A 89 -11.44 1.42 -20.19
C ASP A 89 -10.39 1.65 -21.29
N ASP A 90 -10.87 1.83 -22.53
CA ASP A 90 -10.03 2.03 -23.70
C ASP A 90 -9.15 3.29 -23.60
N SER A 91 -9.63 4.33 -22.92
CA SER A 91 -8.88 5.58 -22.74
C SER A 91 -7.76 5.38 -21.72
N LEU A 92 -8.06 4.77 -20.57
CA LEU A 92 -7.04 4.41 -19.59
C LEU A 92 -5.97 3.52 -20.22
N ARG A 93 -6.40 2.47 -20.93
CA ARG A 93 -5.50 1.54 -21.63
C ARG A 93 -4.62 2.29 -22.63
N TYR A 94 -5.19 3.19 -23.44
CA TYR A 94 -4.43 4.01 -24.39
C TYR A 94 -3.37 4.89 -23.71
N TYR A 95 -3.72 5.61 -22.64
CA TYR A 95 -2.77 6.46 -21.94
C TYR A 95 -1.65 5.64 -21.27
N LEU A 96 -2.00 4.51 -20.64
CA LEU A 96 -1.03 3.61 -20.02
C LEU A 96 -0.09 2.97 -21.04
N GLN A 97 -0.61 2.47 -22.16
CA GLN A 97 0.23 1.92 -23.25
C GLN A 97 1.20 2.97 -23.80
N ASN A 98 0.76 4.21 -24.02
CA ASN A 98 1.66 5.27 -24.47
C ASN A 98 2.74 5.61 -23.45
N TYR A 99 2.40 5.60 -22.16
CA TYR A 99 3.37 5.79 -21.09
C TYR A 99 4.44 4.68 -21.10
N ILE A 100 4.03 3.41 -21.17
CA ILE A 100 4.94 2.25 -21.23
C ILE A 100 5.81 2.29 -22.49
N ASN A 101 5.22 2.58 -23.66
CA ASN A 101 5.96 2.64 -24.92
C ASN A 101 7.06 3.71 -24.90
N LEU A 102 6.79 4.88 -24.32
CA LEU A 102 7.82 5.91 -24.20
C LEU A 102 8.86 5.62 -23.12
N LEU A 103 8.51 4.84 -22.09
CA LEU A 103 9.49 4.34 -21.13
C LEU A 103 10.48 3.38 -21.81
N ILE A 104 9.98 2.48 -22.65
CA ILE A 104 10.80 1.58 -23.47
C ILE A 104 11.71 2.38 -24.42
N GLU A 105 11.16 3.36 -25.14
CA GLU A 105 11.94 4.24 -26.03
C GLU A 105 13.04 4.99 -25.27
N LEU A 106 12.73 5.48 -24.06
CA LEU A 106 13.71 6.15 -23.19
C LEU A 106 14.83 5.20 -22.78
N ASN A 107 14.51 3.99 -22.31
CA ASN A 107 15.51 3.01 -21.89
C ASN A 107 16.45 2.63 -23.05
N ILE A 108 15.91 2.37 -24.24
CA ILE A 108 16.70 2.09 -25.44
C ILE A 108 17.57 3.29 -25.81
N SER A 109 17.03 4.51 -25.73
CA SER A 109 17.79 5.74 -26.03
C SER A 109 18.96 5.95 -25.08
N ILE A 110 18.78 5.65 -23.79
CA ILE A 110 19.85 5.74 -22.79
C ILE A 110 20.94 4.71 -23.09
N VAL A 111 20.58 3.49 -23.47
CA VAL A 111 21.53 2.41 -23.79
C VAL A 111 22.29 2.68 -25.10
N ASP A 112 21.57 2.89 -26.20
CA ASP A 112 22.16 2.91 -27.55
C ASP A 112 22.80 4.27 -27.90
N LYS A 113 22.32 5.34 -27.27
CA LYS A 113 22.65 6.73 -27.65
C LYS A 113 23.07 7.57 -26.46
N SER A 114 23.64 6.95 -25.42
CA SER A 114 24.18 7.63 -24.23
C SER A 114 25.11 8.81 -24.56
N LYS A 115 25.85 8.74 -25.68
CA LYS A 115 26.77 9.77 -26.16
C LYS A 115 26.10 10.93 -26.91
N ASP A 116 24.83 10.80 -27.31
CA ASP A 116 24.03 11.85 -27.93
C ASP A 116 23.05 12.44 -26.90
N SER A 117 23.57 13.40 -26.12
CA SER A 117 22.79 14.06 -25.07
C SER A 117 21.52 14.74 -25.60
N ASN A 118 21.51 15.20 -26.86
CA ASN A 118 20.33 15.84 -27.45
C ASN A 118 19.22 14.82 -27.69
N HIS A 119 19.59 13.62 -28.17
CA HIS A 119 18.64 12.54 -28.36
C HIS A 119 18.04 12.07 -27.05
N VAL A 120 18.89 11.80 -26.04
CA VAL A 120 18.44 11.37 -24.71
C VAL A 120 17.53 12.43 -24.08
N ASN A 121 17.93 13.71 -24.10
CA ASN A 121 17.10 14.80 -23.57
C ASN A 121 15.72 14.87 -24.23
N LYS A 122 15.65 14.69 -25.55
CA LYS A 122 14.37 14.69 -26.28
C LYS A 122 13.50 13.49 -25.87
N ALA A 123 14.08 12.29 -25.76
CA ALA A 123 13.37 11.09 -25.30
C ALA A 123 12.84 11.29 -23.87
N THR A 124 13.67 11.84 -22.96
CA THR A 124 13.29 12.16 -21.58
C THR A 124 12.13 13.15 -21.50
N GLN A 125 12.16 14.24 -22.28
CA GLN A 125 11.07 15.21 -22.33
C GLN A 125 9.76 14.60 -22.82
N ASN A 126 9.83 13.79 -23.88
CA ASN A 126 8.67 13.09 -24.42
C ASN A 126 8.07 12.12 -23.39
N PHE A 127 8.93 11.33 -22.73
CA PHE A 127 8.53 10.41 -21.66
C PHE A 127 7.78 11.15 -20.54
N TYR A 128 8.37 12.20 -19.96
CA TYR A 128 7.72 12.93 -18.87
C TYR A 128 6.39 13.54 -19.29
N LYS A 129 6.30 14.09 -20.51
CA LYS A 129 5.03 14.59 -21.05
C LYS A 129 3.95 13.51 -21.10
N LYS A 130 4.27 12.28 -21.51
CA LYS A 130 3.29 11.18 -21.58
C LYS A 130 2.96 10.57 -20.22
N ARG A 131 3.95 10.44 -19.34
CA ARG A 131 3.75 10.09 -17.94
C ARG A 131 2.75 11.03 -17.28
N ASP A 132 2.95 12.34 -17.44
CA ASP A 132 2.09 13.36 -16.82
C ASP A 132 0.68 13.34 -17.43
N GLN A 133 0.53 13.08 -18.74
CA GLN A 133 -0.77 12.88 -19.38
C GLN A 133 -1.52 11.67 -18.79
N TYR A 134 -0.83 10.55 -18.60
CA TYR A 134 -1.39 9.34 -17.99
C TYR A 134 -1.83 9.58 -16.54
N HIS A 135 -0.96 10.09 -15.67
CA HIS A 135 -1.35 10.34 -14.28
C HIS A 135 -2.45 11.41 -14.16
N SER A 136 -2.41 12.45 -14.99
CA SER A 136 -3.50 13.45 -15.01
C SER A 136 -4.83 12.83 -15.42
N PHE A 137 -4.81 11.88 -16.36
CA PHE A 137 -6.00 11.13 -16.74
C PHE A 137 -6.51 10.27 -15.58
N VAL A 138 -5.64 9.49 -14.93
CA VAL A 138 -6.01 8.65 -13.77
C VAL A 138 -6.58 9.51 -12.64
N SER A 139 -5.88 10.57 -12.23
CA SER A 139 -6.31 11.46 -11.14
C SER A 139 -7.63 12.17 -11.43
N ARG A 140 -7.97 12.39 -12.71
CA ARG A 140 -9.24 13.02 -13.09
C ARG A 140 -10.37 11.99 -13.25
N GLU A 141 -10.13 10.88 -13.94
CA GLU A 141 -11.15 9.89 -14.27
C GLU A 141 -11.45 8.90 -13.16
N TYR A 142 -10.47 8.64 -12.30
CA TYR A 142 -10.54 7.68 -11.20
C TYR A 142 -10.34 8.35 -9.83
N ALA A 143 -10.69 9.63 -9.73
CA ALA A 143 -10.66 10.34 -8.47
C ALA A 143 -11.64 9.70 -7.46
N THR A 144 -11.25 9.59 -6.18
CA THR A 144 -12.04 8.94 -5.11
C THR A 144 -13.49 9.43 -5.06
N GLN A 145 -13.73 10.73 -5.22
CA GLN A 145 -15.05 11.36 -5.21
C GLN A 145 -15.97 10.94 -6.38
N LYS A 146 -15.46 10.21 -7.38
CA LYS A 146 -16.29 9.60 -8.43
C LYS A 146 -16.86 8.24 -8.00
N PHE A 147 -16.30 7.64 -6.96
CA PHE A 147 -16.69 6.32 -6.46
C PHE A 147 -17.51 6.39 -5.18
N ILE A 148 -17.19 7.32 -4.29
CA ILE A 148 -17.80 7.40 -2.95
C ILE A 148 -18.29 8.82 -2.64
N LYS A 149 -19.27 8.92 -1.73
CA LYS A 149 -19.85 10.19 -1.28
C LYS A 149 -19.69 10.41 0.22
N ILE A 150 -18.51 10.11 0.75
CA ILE A 150 -18.17 10.34 2.15
C ILE A 150 -17.16 11.47 2.31
N SER A 151 -17.30 12.25 3.38
CA SER A 151 -16.27 13.20 3.81
C SER A 151 -15.18 12.50 4.62
N GLU A 152 -14.04 13.18 4.78
CA GLU A 152 -12.97 12.70 5.65
C GLU A 152 -13.45 12.57 7.11
N ASP A 153 -14.19 13.55 7.63
CA ASP A 153 -14.76 13.49 8.99
C ASP A 153 -15.69 12.29 9.17
N TYR A 154 -16.55 12.01 8.18
CA TYR A 154 -17.43 10.85 8.20
C TYR A 154 -16.64 9.54 8.18
N TYR A 155 -15.57 9.48 7.39
CA TYR A 155 -14.70 8.30 7.36
C TYR A 155 -14.09 8.05 8.74
N TRP A 156 -13.44 9.06 9.35
CA TRP A 156 -12.79 8.94 10.66
C TRP A 156 -13.78 8.60 11.77
N GLU A 157 -14.97 9.20 11.77
CA GLU A 157 -16.02 8.85 12.72
C GLU A 157 -16.39 7.37 12.64
N ARG A 158 -16.52 6.82 11.42
CA ARG A 158 -16.94 5.43 11.23
C ARG A 158 -15.87 4.41 11.57
N ILE A 159 -14.60 4.71 11.29
CA ILE A 159 -13.49 3.80 11.61
C ILE A 159 -12.96 3.98 13.04
N ASP A 160 -13.56 4.86 13.85
CA ASP A 160 -13.22 4.94 15.27
C ASP A 160 -13.54 3.61 15.95
N LYS A 161 -12.49 2.98 16.49
CA LYS A 161 -12.58 1.71 17.22
C LYS A 161 -13.57 1.76 18.39
N ASN A 162 -13.80 2.94 18.98
CA ASN A 162 -14.74 3.11 20.10
C ASN A 162 -16.18 2.75 19.72
N ASN A 163 -16.53 2.80 18.43
CA ASN A 163 -17.85 2.38 17.95
C ASN A 163 -18.09 0.87 18.11
N TYR A 164 -17.02 0.08 18.22
CA TYR A 164 -17.06 -1.39 18.20
C TYR A 164 -16.53 -2.03 19.49
N THR A 165 -15.95 -1.24 20.39
CA THR A 165 -15.26 -1.72 21.59
C THR A 165 -15.95 -1.29 22.89
N SER A 166 -17.28 -1.12 22.84
CA SER A 166 -18.09 -0.68 23.99
C SER A 166 -18.34 -1.78 25.06
N ALA A 167 -17.87 -3.01 24.81
CA ALA A 167 -18.00 -4.12 25.75
C ALA A 167 -17.30 -3.83 27.09
N LYS A 168 -17.89 -4.31 28.20
CA LYS A 168 -17.31 -4.10 29.55
C LYS A 168 -15.94 -4.76 29.67
N GLU A 169 -15.79 -5.90 29.03
CA GLU A 169 -14.58 -6.67 28.89
C GLU A 169 -13.47 -5.80 28.27
N TYR A 170 -13.76 -5.07 27.20
CA TYR A 170 -12.77 -4.19 26.59
C TYR A 170 -12.28 -3.08 27.54
N LEU A 171 -13.17 -2.49 28.33
CA LEU A 171 -12.79 -1.48 29.33
C LEU A 171 -11.88 -2.07 30.43
N ILE A 172 -12.08 -3.35 30.77
CA ILE A 172 -11.19 -4.07 31.69
C ILE A 172 -9.80 -4.23 31.05
N TYR A 173 -9.73 -4.62 29.78
CA TYR A 173 -8.48 -4.67 29.03
C TYR A 173 -7.75 -3.31 29.03
N ASP A 174 -8.44 -2.22 28.69
CA ASP A 174 -7.82 -0.90 28.55
C ASP A 174 -7.23 -0.41 29.88
N SER A 175 -7.93 -0.67 30.99
CA SER A 175 -7.42 -0.42 32.35
C SER A 175 -6.19 -1.30 32.68
N LEU A 176 -6.28 -2.62 32.43
CA LEU A 176 -5.19 -3.57 32.69
C LEU A 176 -3.93 -3.22 31.90
N LYS A 177 -4.06 -2.78 30.65
CA LYS A 177 -2.93 -2.44 29.76
C LYS A 177 -2.01 -1.38 30.37
N THR A 178 -2.55 -0.46 31.16
CA THR A 178 -1.76 0.62 31.81
C THR A 178 -0.88 0.14 32.96
N THR A 179 -1.15 -1.05 33.52
CA THR A 179 -0.45 -1.57 34.71
C THR A 179 0.26 -2.89 34.47
N ASN A 180 -0.25 -3.72 33.54
CA ASN A 180 0.33 -5.01 33.21
C ASN A 180 -0.08 -5.42 31.78
N VAL A 181 0.71 -5.00 30.79
CA VAL A 181 0.41 -5.26 29.37
C VAL A 181 0.36 -6.75 29.04
N LYS A 182 1.18 -7.59 29.68
CA LYS A 182 1.16 -9.05 29.45
C LYS A 182 -0.18 -9.67 29.81
N ASN A 183 -0.70 -9.34 30.99
CA ASN A 183 -2.01 -9.84 31.43
C ASN A 183 -3.14 -9.22 30.63
N ALA A 184 -3.03 -7.94 30.25
CA ALA A 184 -3.99 -7.28 29.38
C ALA A 184 -4.10 -7.98 28.03
N VAL A 185 -2.97 -8.24 27.35
CA VAL A 185 -2.93 -8.93 26.06
C VAL A 185 -3.52 -10.35 26.16
N LYS A 186 -3.17 -11.12 27.20
CA LYS A 186 -3.78 -12.45 27.43
C LYS A 186 -5.29 -12.38 27.63
N PHE A 187 -5.75 -11.37 28.37
CA PHE A 187 -7.17 -11.17 28.60
C PHE A 187 -7.89 -10.78 27.31
N LEU A 188 -7.34 -9.85 26.53
CA LEU A 188 -7.88 -9.44 25.23
C LEU A 188 -7.96 -10.62 24.25
N ASP A 189 -6.93 -11.45 24.21
CA ASP A 189 -6.91 -12.67 23.39
C ASP A 189 -8.04 -13.62 23.80
N SER A 190 -8.26 -13.82 25.11
CA SER A 190 -9.35 -14.68 25.60
C SER A 190 -10.76 -14.18 25.23
N ILE A 191 -11.00 -12.87 25.27
CA ILE A 191 -12.31 -12.30 24.90
C ILE A 191 -12.49 -12.24 23.38
N SER A 192 -11.40 -12.18 22.62
CA SER A 192 -11.45 -12.24 21.15
C SER A 192 -11.98 -13.58 20.62
N LEU A 193 -11.79 -14.66 21.36
CA LEU A 193 -12.28 -15.99 20.98
C LEU A 193 -13.79 -16.16 21.11
N ILE A 194 -14.46 -15.25 21.83
CA ILE A 194 -15.89 -15.34 22.12
C ILE A 194 -16.72 -14.18 21.55
N THR A 195 -16.09 -13.15 20.97
CA THR A 195 -16.84 -12.11 20.27
C THR A 195 -17.40 -12.66 18.95
N SER A 196 -18.64 -12.30 18.65
CA SER A 196 -19.30 -12.63 17.39
C SER A 196 -19.25 -11.49 16.37
N ASP A 197 -18.87 -10.27 16.78
CA ASP A 197 -18.73 -9.14 15.86
C ASP A 197 -17.33 -9.15 15.26
N PHE A 198 -17.25 -9.31 13.94
CA PHE A 198 -15.98 -9.39 13.25
C PHE A 198 -15.21 -8.05 13.25
N GLN A 199 -15.88 -6.90 13.35
CA GLN A 199 -15.22 -5.60 13.50
C GLN A 199 -14.51 -5.51 14.85
N GLU A 200 -15.21 -5.90 15.92
CA GLU A 200 -14.65 -5.97 17.27
C GLU A 200 -13.49 -6.97 17.35
N TYR A 201 -13.67 -8.17 16.79
CA TYR A 201 -12.62 -9.17 16.64
C TYR A 201 -11.37 -8.60 15.96
N SER A 202 -11.56 -7.87 14.85
CA SER A 202 -10.47 -7.28 14.08
C SER A 202 -9.65 -6.28 14.91
N ILE A 203 -10.34 -5.43 15.66
CA ILE A 203 -9.71 -4.46 16.56
C ILE A 203 -8.91 -5.20 17.63
N TYR A 204 -9.47 -6.25 18.24
CA TYR A 204 -8.79 -7.01 19.26
C TYR A 204 -7.51 -7.67 18.73
N GLN A 205 -7.54 -8.28 17.53
CA GLN A 205 -6.34 -8.87 16.92
C GLN A 205 -5.27 -7.80 16.62
N ILE A 206 -5.68 -6.65 16.08
CA ILE A 206 -4.75 -5.54 15.80
C ILE A 206 -4.13 -5.02 17.09
N GLU A 207 -4.92 -4.83 18.15
CA GLU A 207 -4.39 -4.32 19.42
C GLU A 207 -3.47 -5.32 20.12
N ILE A 208 -3.80 -6.61 20.09
CA ILE A 208 -2.89 -7.66 20.58
C ILE A 208 -1.55 -7.55 19.83
N ALA A 209 -1.58 -7.48 18.50
CA ALA A 209 -0.38 -7.38 17.67
C ALA A 209 0.41 -6.09 17.94
N ASP A 210 -0.26 -4.94 18.03
CA ASP A 210 0.37 -3.65 18.30
C ASP A 210 1.10 -3.65 19.65
N GLN A 211 0.48 -4.21 20.70
CA GLN A 211 1.12 -4.28 22.02
C GLN A 211 2.38 -5.15 22.01
N GLN A 212 2.44 -6.18 21.17
CA GLN A 212 3.63 -7.01 20.98
C GLN A 212 4.76 -6.26 20.28
N ILE A 213 4.44 -5.34 19.37
CA ILE A 213 5.42 -4.49 18.68
C ILE A 213 5.92 -3.36 19.58
N ILE A 214 5.00 -2.68 20.28
CA ILE A 214 5.28 -1.51 21.12
C ILE A 214 6.08 -1.91 22.36
N ASN A 215 5.67 -2.99 23.03
CA ASN A 215 6.28 -3.44 24.29
C ASN A 215 7.10 -4.71 24.10
N GLY A 216 7.72 -4.91 22.93
CA GLY A 216 8.39 -6.16 22.55
C GLY A 216 9.41 -6.67 23.58
N ASP A 217 10.12 -5.77 24.26
CA ASP A 217 11.09 -6.09 25.32
C ASP A 217 10.44 -6.82 26.51
N GLU A 218 9.15 -6.59 26.75
CA GLU A 218 8.42 -7.32 27.79
C GLU A 218 8.11 -8.75 27.35
N PHE A 219 7.91 -9.03 26.06
CA PHE A 219 7.33 -10.29 25.56
C PHE A 219 8.33 -11.41 25.25
N SER A 220 9.57 -11.33 25.76
CA SER A 220 10.66 -12.32 25.66
C SER A 220 11.21 -12.58 24.25
N VAL A 221 12.43 -13.14 24.20
CA VAL A 221 13.10 -13.65 23.00
C VAL A 221 12.92 -15.17 22.90
N ASP A 222 12.84 -15.71 21.69
CA ASP A 222 12.79 -17.15 21.46
C ASP A 222 14.17 -17.80 21.60
N GLU A 223 14.24 -19.13 21.41
CA GLU A 223 15.48 -19.91 21.53
C GLU A 223 16.58 -19.47 20.55
N ASP A 224 16.20 -18.79 19.46
CA ASP A 224 17.09 -18.25 18.43
C ASP A 224 17.46 -16.76 18.68
N GLY A 225 16.95 -16.16 19.77
CA GLY A 225 17.21 -14.76 20.13
C GLY A 225 16.37 -13.74 19.36
N LEU A 226 15.32 -14.17 18.64
CA LEU A 226 14.37 -13.30 17.95
C LEU A 226 13.30 -12.79 18.93
N LEU A 227 12.83 -11.54 18.76
CA LEU A 227 11.71 -11.03 19.56
C LEU A 227 10.44 -11.82 19.25
N ILE A 228 9.93 -12.58 20.24
CA ILE A 228 8.68 -13.36 20.11
C ILE A 228 7.51 -12.46 19.74
N GLY A 229 7.53 -11.20 20.22
CA GLY A 229 6.46 -10.25 19.96
C GLY A 229 6.21 -9.97 18.48
N GLU A 230 7.25 -9.84 17.66
CA GLU A 230 7.08 -9.56 16.24
C GLU A 230 6.45 -10.74 15.50
N LYS A 231 6.83 -11.98 15.86
CA LYS A 231 6.24 -13.19 15.32
C LYS A 231 4.75 -13.27 15.66
N VAL A 232 4.40 -13.06 16.93
CA VAL A 232 3.00 -13.05 17.37
C VAL A 232 2.20 -11.95 16.66
N ALA A 233 2.78 -10.75 16.51
CA ALA A 233 2.13 -9.66 15.79
C ALA A 233 1.84 -10.03 14.32
N LEU A 234 2.81 -10.62 13.62
CA LEU A 234 2.64 -11.09 12.25
C LEU A 234 1.55 -12.15 12.13
N GLU A 235 1.53 -13.13 13.03
CA GLU A 235 0.49 -14.18 13.08
C GLU A 235 -0.90 -13.57 13.27
N LYS A 236 -1.04 -12.61 14.20
CA LYS A 236 -2.31 -11.96 14.52
C LYS A 236 -2.84 -11.09 13.38
N TYR A 237 -1.99 -10.29 12.74
CA TYR A 237 -2.43 -9.56 11.55
C TYR A 237 -2.77 -10.52 10.41
N LEU A 238 -1.98 -11.56 10.17
CA LEU A 238 -2.22 -12.50 9.07
C LEU A 238 -3.52 -13.30 9.28
N GLU A 239 -3.79 -13.75 10.51
CA GLU A 239 -5.04 -14.44 10.88
C GLU A 239 -6.27 -13.60 10.50
N LEU A 240 -6.23 -12.29 10.79
CA LEU A 240 -7.28 -11.36 10.40
C LEU A 240 -7.45 -11.29 8.88
N LEU A 241 -6.34 -11.21 8.13
CA LEU A 241 -6.36 -11.12 6.67
C LEU A 241 -6.82 -12.43 5.99
N GLU A 242 -6.64 -13.57 6.64
CA GLU A 242 -6.97 -14.90 6.10
C GLU A 242 -8.38 -15.38 6.47
N LYS A 243 -9.05 -14.71 7.40
CA LYS A 243 -10.39 -15.09 7.87
C LYS A 243 -11.49 -14.96 6.81
N LYS A 244 -11.24 -14.20 5.73
CA LYS A 244 -12.17 -13.96 4.61
C LYS A 244 -13.54 -13.42 5.06
N GLU A 245 -13.53 -12.57 6.08
CA GLU A 245 -14.68 -11.82 6.54
C GLU A 245 -14.41 -10.31 6.36
N TYR A 246 -15.44 -9.55 6.03
CA TYR A 246 -15.27 -8.12 5.76
C TYR A 246 -15.15 -7.34 7.05
N SER A 247 -14.10 -6.51 7.14
CA SER A 247 -13.82 -5.63 8.26
C SER A 247 -13.31 -4.28 7.76
N LEU A 248 -13.66 -3.19 8.44
CA LEU A 248 -13.16 -1.84 8.13
C LEU A 248 -11.64 -1.72 8.37
N TYR A 249 -11.07 -2.66 9.12
CA TYR A 249 -9.69 -2.64 9.58
C TYR A 249 -8.72 -3.50 8.75
N LEU A 250 -9.19 -4.15 7.67
CA LEU A 250 -8.34 -5.00 6.82
C LEU A 250 -7.15 -4.23 6.21
N PHE A 251 -7.36 -2.98 5.78
CA PHE A 251 -6.29 -2.16 5.22
C PHE A 251 -5.21 -1.82 6.25
N GLU A 252 -5.63 -1.47 7.48
CA GLU A 252 -4.71 -1.23 8.58
C GLU A 252 -3.91 -2.48 8.93
N ALA A 253 -4.58 -3.62 9.05
CA ALA A 253 -3.94 -4.91 9.34
C ALA A 253 -2.90 -5.29 8.28
N TRP A 254 -3.23 -5.18 6.98
CA TRP A 254 -2.27 -5.46 5.90
C TRP A 254 -1.09 -4.48 5.90
N ARG A 255 -1.34 -3.19 6.15
CA ARG A 255 -0.29 -2.18 6.21
C ARG A 255 0.66 -2.41 7.39
N LYS A 256 0.14 -2.78 8.56
CA LYS A 256 0.94 -3.15 9.73
C LYS A 256 1.71 -4.45 9.50
N TRP A 257 1.05 -5.48 8.97
CA TRP A 257 1.68 -6.77 8.63
C TRP A 257 2.87 -6.60 7.68
N ARG A 258 2.70 -5.91 6.55
CA ARG A 258 3.81 -5.70 5.60
C ARG A 258 4.95 -4.90 6.22
N SER A 259 4.63 -3.93 7.09
CA SER A 259 5.61 -3.06 7.72
C SER A 259 6.44 -3.81 8.76
N VAL A 260 5.80 -4.62 9.61
CA VAL A 260 6.48 -5.48 10.58
C VAL A 260 7.32 -6.55 9.87
N TYR A 261 6.77 -7.19 8.83
CA TYR A 261 7.50 -8.19 8.07
C TYR A 261 8.74 -7.59 7.41
N GLN A 262 8.60 -6.41 6.78
CA GLN A 262 9.73 -5.73 6.17
C GLN A 262 10.77 -5.28 7.21
N TYR A 263 10.34 -4.91 8.42
CA TYR A 263 11.26 -4.52 9.49
C TYR A 263 12.23 -5.66 9.84
N GLN A 264 11.74 -6.90 9.87
CA GLN A 264 12.56 -8.11 10.07
C GLN A 264 13.55 -8.38 8.93
N ASN A 265 13.24 -7.91 7.72
CA ASN A 265 14.14 -7.98 6.57
C ASN A 265 15.16 -6.82 6.51
N GLY A 266 15.04 -5.87 7.45
CA GLY A 266 15.94 -4.74 7.63
C GLY A 266 15.46 -3.43 7.01
N SER A 267 16.02 -2.34 7.53
CA SER A 267 15.64 -0.95 7.17
C SER A 267 16.64 -0.27 6.23
N SER A 268 17.68 -0.98 5.77
CA SER A 268 18.66 -0.43 4.82
C SER A 268 18.07 -0.34 3.41
N LYS A 269 18.60 0.59 2.59
CA LYS A 269 18.29 0.66 1.15
C LYS A 269 18.69 -0.63 0.41
N PHE A 270 19.65 -1.38 0.96
CA PHE A 270 20.13 -2.65 0.43
C PHE A 270 19.47 -3.88 1.05
N SER A 271 18.62 -3.72 2.07
CA SER A 271 17.87 -4.82 2.69
C SER A 271 16.95 -5.51 1.69
N PHE A 272 16.69 -6.80 1.83
CA PHE A 272 15.70 -7.46 0.97
C PHE A 272 14.32 -6.82 1.16
N ILE A 273 13.59 -6.59 0.06
CA ILE A 273 12.21 -6.06 0.11
C ILE A 273 11.31 -7.04 -0.64
N ASN A 274 10.32 -7.60 0.06
CA ASN A 274 9.48 -8.66 -0.48
C ASN A 274 8.16 -8.12 -1.06
N ASN A 275 8.26 -7.18 -2.02
CA ASN A 275 7.08 -6.54 -2.60
C ASN A 275 6.15 -7.54 -3.29
N ASP A 276 6.67 -8.61 -3.89
CA ASP A 276 5.87 -9.71 -4.46
C ASP A 276 4.95 -10.34 -3.41
N LEU A 277 5.49 -10.69 -2.23
CA LEU A 277 4.69 -11.23 -1.12
C LEU A 277 3.60 -10.24 -0.68
N TYR A 278 3.97 -8.97 -0.52
CA TYR A 278 3.04 -7.95 -0.07
C TYR A 278 1.92 -7.69 -1.09
N ASN A 279 2.27 -7.67 -2.37
CA ASN A 279 1.36 -7.44 -3.49
C ASN A 279 0.43 -8.62 -3.74
N ASN A 280 0.91 -9.85 -3.55
CA ASN A 280 0.05 -11.04 -3.62
C ASN A 280 -1.02 -11.02 -2.53
N LYS A 281 -0.64 -10.74 -1.27
CA LYS A 281 -1.60 -10.63 -0.18
C LYS A 281 -2.55 -9.44 -0.38
N ARG A 282 -2.04 -8.30 -0.84
CA ARG A 282 -2.84 -7.12 -1.21
C ARG A 282 -3.90 -7.47 -2.26
N LYS A 283 -3.51 -8.20 -3.32
CA LYS A 283 -4.40 -8.63 -4.39
C LYS A 283 -5.50 -9.53 -3.88
N GLU A 284 -5.15 -10.52 -3.09
CA GLU A 284 -6.11 -11.43 -2.44
C GLU A 284 -7.19 -10.65 -1.69
N ILE A 285 -6.78 -9.75 -0.80
CA ILE A 285 -7.70 -8.96 0.04
C ILE A 285 -8.51 -7.97 -0.82
N SER A 286 -7.88 -7.30 -1.78
CA SER A 286 -8.56 -6.36 -2.67
C SER A 286 -9.67 -7.03 -3.45
N PHE A 287 -9.43 -8.22 -3.99
CA PHE A 287 -10.43 -8.96 -4.76
C PHE A 287 -11.53 -9.53 -3.87
N PHE A 288 -11.21 -9.93 -2.64
CA PHE A 288 -12.21 -10.26 -1.63
C PHE A 288 -13.14 -9.07 -1.33
N ILE A 289 -12.58 -7.87 -1.07
CA ILE A 289 -13.37 -6.65 -0.83
C ILE A 289 -14.19 -6.29 -2.08
N LEU A 290 -13.64 -6.48 -3.28
CA LEU A 290 -14.35 -6.23 -4.52
C LEU A 290 -15.56 -7.15 -4.70
N ASP A 291 -15.43 -8.43 -4.34
CA ASP A 291 -16.55 -9.38 -4.32
C ASP A 291 -17.60 -8.99 -3.26
N PHE A 292 -17.17 -8.44 -2.12
CA PHE A 292 -18.09 -7.85 -1.13
C PHE A 292 -18.83 -6.64 -1.72
N ILE A 293 -18.15 -5.69 -2.38
CA ILE A 293 -18.74 -4.51 -3.04
C ILE A 293 -19.74 -4.92 -4.12
N LYS A 294 -19.48 -6.01 -4.86
CA LYS A 294 -20.42 -6.51 -5.88
C LYS A 294 -21.81 -6.80 -5.30
N ASN A 295 -21.85 -7.30 -4.06
CA ASN A 295 -23.07 -7.58 -3.32
C ASN A 295 -23.56 -6.37 -2.49
N ASN A 296 -22.67 -5.41 -2.19
CA ASN A 296 -22.92 -4.22 -1.38
C ASN A 296 -22.45 -2.94 -2.11
N PRO A 297 -23.02 -2.59 -3.28
CA PRO A 297 -22.49 -1.56 -4.17
C PRO A 297 -22.64 -0.12 -3.66
N GLN A 298 -23.40 0.07 -2.58
CA GLN A 298 -23.61 1.37 -1.93
C GLN A 298 -22.82 1.49 -0.62
N ASP A 299 -21.98 0.50 -0.30
CA ASP A 299 -21.09 0.57 0.85
C ASP A 299 -19.86 1.43 0.49
N ASP A 300 -20.00 2.74 0.68
CA ASP A 300 -18.94 3.71 0.44
C ASP A 300 -17.67 3.42 1.25
N LEU A 301 -17.78 2.79 2.43
CA LEU A 301 -16.61 2.44 3.25
C LEU A 301 -15.84 1.27 2.63
N ALA A 302 -16.55 0.24 2.13
CA ALA A 302 -15.93 -0.87 1.42
C ALA A 302 -15.25 -0.41 0.13
N ILE A 303 -15.93 0.46 -0.63
CA ILE A 303 -15.36 1.05 -1.84
C ILE A 303 -14.12 1.88 -1.49
N ASN A 304 -14.18 2.72 -0.46
CA ASN A 304 -13.01 3.49 -0.01
C ASN A 304 -11.85 2.58 0.40
N GLN A 305 -12.13 1.51 1.15
CA GLN A 305 -11.10 0.55 1.56
C GLN A 305 -10.45 -0.14 0.34
N PHE A 306 -11.24 -0.53 -0.67
CA PHE A 306 -10.69 -1.04 -1.92
C PHE A 306 -9.78 -0.01 -2.60
N LEU A 307 -10.19 1.26 -2.65
CA LEU A 307 -9.38 2.33 -3.24
C LEU A 307 -8.06 2.52 -2.49
N LEU A 308 -8.05 2.43 -1.16
CA LEU A 308 -6.83 2.46 -0.34
C LEU A 308 -5.87 1.32 -0.74
N PHE A 309 -6.38 0.10 -0.85
CA PHE A 309 -5.57 -1.04 -1.30
C PHE A 309 -5.06 -0.88 -2.74
N ALA A 310 -5.93 -0.47 -3.66
CA ALA A 310 -5.62 -0.33 -5.07
C ALA A 310 -4.52 0.71 -5.31
N THR A 311 -4.58 1.83 -4.58
CA THR A 311 -3.71 2.99 -4.80
C THR A 311 -2.44 2.99 -3.94
N GLN A 312 -2.38 2.19 -2.87
CA GLN A 312 -1.17 2.12 -2.05
C GLN A 312 0.06 1.74 -2.90
N GLU A 313 1.20 2.33 -2.59
CA GLU A 313 2.47 2.07 -3.31
C GLU A 313 3.20 0.84 -2.74
N ASN A 314 4.31 0.46 -3.37
CA ASN A 314 5.25 -0.52 -2.83
C ASN A 314 6.08 0.09 -1.70
N ILE A 315 6.76 -0.76 -0.91
CA ILE A 315 7.86 -0.26 -0.08
C ILE A 315 9.04 -0.02 -1.00
N LEU A 316 9.52 1.23 -1.05
CA LEU A 316 10.65 1.62 -1.87
C LEU A 316 11.95 1.66 -1.07
N ARG A 317 13.07 1.35 -1.72
CA ARG A 317 14.43 1.53 -1.20
C ARG A 317 14.82 3.00 -1.28
N PHE A 318 14.53 3.63 -2.42
CA PHE A 318 14.84 5.02 -2.73
C PHE A 318 13.57 5.89 -2.70
N GLY A 319 12.74 5.66 -1.68
CA GLY A 319 11.62 6.53 -1.36
C GLY A 319 12.07 7.90 -0.82
N PRO A 320 11.13 8.73 -0.32
CA PRO A 320 11.41 10.08 0.14
C PRO A 320 12.24 10.16 1.43
N TYR A 321 12.64 9.03 2.02
CA TYR A 321 13.43 8.96 3.24
C TYR A 321 14.91 8.68 2.93
N ASP A 322 15.79 9.59 3.34
CA ASP A 322 17.20 9.53 2.96
C ASP A 322 18.01 8.45 3.70
N TYR A 323 17.63 8.13 4.94
CA TYR A 323 18.46 7.35 5.88
C TYR A 323 18.14 5.85 5.92
N GLY A 324 17.32 5.34 5.01
CA GLY A 324 16.93 3.94 4.96
C GLY A 324 15.91 3.70 3.85
N ASN A 325 15.37 2.47 3.79
CA ASN A 325 14.19 2.23 2.96
C ASN A 325 12.95 2.86 3.60
N GLN A 326 11.87 2.98 2.83
CA GLN A 326 10.65 3.65 3.22
C GLN A 326 9.95 3.00 4.44
N ASN A 327 10.24 1.73 4.72
CA ASN A 327 9.64 1.01 5.85
C ASN A 327 9.99 1.63 7.20
N ALA A 328 11.16 2.25 7.34
CA ALA A 328 11.55 2.91 8.59
C ALA A 328 10.54 4.02 8.97
N LEU A 329 10.11 4.81 7.98
CA LEU A 329 9.11 5.85 8.18
C LEU A 329 7.70 5.26 8.35
N GLU A 330 7.38 4.16 7.66
CA GLU A 330 6.10 3.47 7.86
C GLU A 330 5.98 2.92 9.29
N MET A 331 7.01 2.25 9.80
CA MET A 331 7.05 1.75 11.18
C MET A 331 6.89 2.88 12.21
N TYR A 332 7.58 4.00 12.02
CA TYR A 332 7.45 5.16 12.91
C TYR A 332 6.02 5.72 12.93
N ASN A 333 5.38 5.82 11.76
CA ASN A 333 4.03 6.35 11.65
C ASN A 333 2.95 5.38 12.14
N LEU A 334 3.18 4.07 12.03
CA LEU A 334 2.22 3.04 12.44
C LEU A 334 2.31 2.71 13.93
N PHE A 335 3.48 2.90 14.55
CA PHE A 335 3.74 2.57 15.96
C PHE A 335 4.46 3.72 16.67
N PRO A 336 3.88 4.94 16.70
CA PRO A 336 4.56 6.10 17.30
C PRO A 336 4.88 5.89 18.79
N GLU A 337 4.06 5.14 19.52
CA GLU A 337 4.25 4.82 20.94
C GLU A 337 5.55 4.07 21.20
N LYS A 338 6.04 3.28 20.25
CA LYS A 338 7.32 2.56 20.34
C LYS A 338 8.53 3.50 20.39
N TYR A 339 8.39 4.71 19.84
CA TYR A 339 9.50 5.66 19.63
C TYR A 339 9.36 6.95 20.43
N ASN A 340 8.33 7.06 21.28
CA ASN A 340 8.17 8.19 22.19
C ASN A 340 9.12 8.00 23.38
N PHE A 341 10.28 8.66 23.30
CA PHE A 341 11.28 8.74 24.38
C PHE A 341 10.95 9.81 25.43
#